data_AF-A0A662VIF4-F1
#
_entry.id   AF-A0A662VIF4-F1
#
_cell.length_a   1.000
_cell.length_b   1.000
_cell.length_c   1.000
_cell.angle_alpha   90.00
_cell.angle_beta   90.00
_cell.angle_gamma   90.00
#
_symmetry.space_group_name_H-M   'P 1'
#
loop_
_entity.id
_entity.type
_entity.pdbx_description
1 polymer ?
#
loop_
_entity_poly.entity_id
_entity_poly.type
_entity_poly.pdbx_seq_one_letter_code
_entity_poly.pdbx_strand_id
1 'polypeptide(L)'
;MELKAGYKEDYGTIFYGKVVNVDFELKGADEATIVECTDVSVDLKKDHLVVNYPAGTDAAQVVRDVCSYAAIPIGRIDDTGYKFEKSYTFPGTPYDIILDVIKFCNGKLRQELQDMPYLRKMLSSVEFGREYVFTIENNMAYFVRGAKMIYEAEVLESDTGLLDVSKVKSEDKDKFKIRALLRWRIQVGKPVVIKSVKLDGQFNVSAYKHVCKGEEYYTELEVIP
;
A
#
# COMPACT_ATOMS: atom_id res chain seq x y z
N MET A 1 -13.98 -7.74 5.06
CA MET A 1 -14.59 -7.69 3.72
C MET A 1 -13.46 -7.60 2.71
N GLU A 2 -13.45 -8.49 1.73
CA GLU A 2 -12.47 -8.51 0.65
C GLU A 2 -13.21 -8.23 -0.66
N LEU A 3 -12.71 -7.29 -1.44
CA LEU A 3 -13.22 -6.98 -2.77
C LEU A 3 -12.13 -7.26 -3.80
N LYS A 4 -12.42 -8.19 -4.71
CA LYS A 4 -11.58 -8.51 -5.87
C LYS A 4 -12.22 -7.97 -7.13
N ALA A 5 -11.39 -7.44 -8.03
CA ALA A 5 -11.83 -6.96 -9.33
C ALA A 5 -10.74 -7.14 -10.38
N GLY A 6 -11.15 -7.18 -11.63
CA GLY A 6 -10.27 -7.32 -12.79
C GLY A 6 -10.95 -8.08 -13.92
N TYR A 7 -10.16 -8.51 -14.88
CA TYR A 7 -10.60 -9.33 -16.01
C TYR A 7 -10.45 -10.82 -15.69
N LYS A 8 -11.08 -11.66 -16.51
CA LYS A 8 -11.21 -13.11 -16.29
C LYS A 8 -9.91 -13.81 -15.85
N GLU A 9 -8.77 -13.43 -16.43
CA GLU A 9 -7.45 -14.01 -16.15
C GLU A 9 -6.49 -13.02 -15.48
N ASP A 10 -6.94 -11.78 -15.25
CA ASP A 10 -6.15 -10.72 -14.65
C ASP A 10 -6.97 -9.92 -13.64
N TYR A 11 -7.04 -10.44 -12.41
CA TYR A 11 -7.75 -9.81 -11.30
C TYR A 11 -7.01 -9.99 -9.99
N GLY A 12 -7.38 -9.17 -9.01
CA GLY A 12 -6.86 -9.30 -7.65
C GLY A 12 -7.62 -8.42 -6.67
N THR A 13 -7.11 -8.37 -5.44
CA THR A 13 -7.75 -7.64 -4.34
C THR A 13 -7.53 -6.14 -4.51
N ILE A 14 -8.62 -5.41 -4.71
CA ILE A 14 -8.64 -3.93 -4.83
C ILE A 14 -9.00 -3.23 -3.52
N PHE A 15 -9.61 -3.96 -2.58
CA PHE A 15 -9.91 -3.45 -1.26
C PHE A 15 -10.00 -4.59 -0.26
N TYR A 16 -9.42 -4.40 0.92
CA TYR A 16 -9.69 -5.20 2.10
C TYR A 16 -10.06 -4.26 3.25
N GLY A 17 -11.08 -4.56 4.03
CA GLY A 17 -11.38 -3.70 5.18
C GLY A 17 -12.53 -4.19 6.02
N LYS A 18 -13.03 -3.31 6.87
CA LYS A 18 -14.21 -3.55 7.71
C LYS A 18 -15.41 -2.80 7.16
N VAL A 19 -16.57 -3.44 7.24
CA VAL A 19 -17.85 -2.77 7.01
C VAL A 19 -18.08 -1.84 8.20
N VAL A 20 -18.33 -0.56 7.92
CA VAL A 20 -18.63 0.44 8.95
C VAL A 20 -20.09 0.81 9.00
N ASN A 21 -20.78 0.69 7.87
CA ASN A 21 -22.18 1.03 7.76
C ASN A 21 -22.85 0.17 6.69
N VAL A 22 -24.12 -0.15 6.92
CA VAL A 22 -25.00 -0.81 5.95
C VAL A 22 -26.32 -0.06 5.99
N ASP A 23 -26.68 0.55 4.86
CA ASP A 23 -27.87 1.37 4.70
C ASP A 23 -28.68 0.92 3.48
N PHE A 24 -29.90 1.42 3.37
CA PHE A 24 -30.84 1.09 2.31
C PHE A 24 -31.43 2.37 1.71
N GLU A 25 -31.37 2.49 0.39
CA GLU A 25 -31.93 3.61 -0.36
C GLU A 25 -32.96 3.10 -1.37
N LEU A 26 -34.19 3.61 -1.31
CA LEU A 26 -35.20 3.30 -2.34
C LEU A 26 -34.84 3.98 -3.66
N LYS A 27 -34.68 3.18 -4.71
CA LYS A 27 -34.46 3.63 -6.09
C LYS A 27 -35.64 3.22 -6.96
N GLY A 28 -36.71 4.01 -6.88
CA GLY A 28 -37.96 3.71 -7.58
C GLY A 28 -38.66 2.52 -6.94
N ALA A 29 -38.81 1.42 -7.69
CA ALA A 29 -39.39 0.18 -7.18
C ALA A 29 -38.34 -0.76 -6.56
N ASP A 30 -37.05 -0.45 -6.72
CA ASP A 30 -35.95 -1.24 -6.19
C ASP A 30 -35.44 -0.66 -4.87
N GLU A 31 -34.87 -1.51 -4.02
CA GLU A 31 -34.13 -1.10 -2.83
C GLU A 31 -32.64 -1.34 -3.08
N ALA A 32 -31.83 -0.29 -2.96
CA ALA A 32 -30.39 -0.35 -3.10
C ALA A 32 -29.74 -0.48 -1.72
N THR A 33 -29.04 -1.58 -1.48
CA THR A 33 -28.19 -1.72 -0.29
C THR A 33 -26.87 -0.99 -0.49
N ILE A 34 -26.54 -0.09 0.43
CA ILE A 34 -25.30 0.67 0.46
C ILE A 34 -24.42 0.10 1.57
N VAL A 35 -23.29 -0.49 1.21
CA VAL A 35 -22.30 -1.01 2.16
C VAL A 35 -21.09 -0.11 2.12
N GLU A 36 -20.84 0.60 3.21
CA GLU A 36 -19.66 1.45 3.36
C GLU A 36 -18.58 0.67 4.10
N CYS A 37 -17.38 0.65 3.53
CA CYS A 37 -16.23 -0.01 4.10
C CYS A 37 -15.08 0.99 4.26
N THR A 38 -14.29 0.81 5.31
CA THR A 38 -13.09 1.63 5.56
C THR A 38 -11.85 0.76 5.75
N ASP A 39 -10.69 1.37 5.55
CA ASP A 39 -9.42 0.76 5.89
C ASP A 39 -9.19 0.71 7.41
N VAL A 40 -8.33 -0.21 7.83
CA VAL A 40 -7.90 -0.36 9.23
C VAL A 40 -6.59 0.39 9.50
N SER A 41 -6.11 1.20 8.55
CA SER A 41 -4.81 1.87 8.66
C SER A 41 -4.81 2.93 9.76
N VAL A 42 -5.96 3.54 10.06
CA VAL A 42 -6.11 4.46 11.20
C VAL A 42 -5.93 3.74 12.54
N ASP A 43 -6.31 2.46 12.61
CA ASP A 43 -6.27 1.69 13.85
C ASP A 43 -4.82 1.34 14.25
N LEU A 44 -3.86 1.38 13.30
CA LEU A 44 -2.41 1.29 13.59
C LEU A 44 -1.90 2.32 14.61
N LYS A 45 -2.54 3.48 14.68
CA LYS A 45 -2.07 4.64 15.47
C LYS A 45 -2.96 4.95 16.67
N LYS A 46 -4.01 4.17 16.91
CA LYS A 46 -4.99 4.43 17.97
C LYS A 46 -4.64 3.73 19.28
N ASP A 47 -4.63 2.40 19.24
CA ASP A 47 -4.61 1.63 20.47
C ASP A 47 -3.19 1.44 20.98
N HIS A 48 -2.96 1.74 22.26
CA HIS A 48 -1.67 1.49 22.89
C HIS A 48 -1.60 0.04 23.35
N LEU A 49 -0.57 -0.66 22.92
CA LEU A 49 -0.30 -2.06 23.23
C LEU A 49 1.00 -2.16 24.04
N VAL A 50 1.03 -3.13 24.94
CA VAL A 50 2.27 -3.56 25.61
C VAL A 50 2.37 -5.06 25.40
N VAL A 51 3.26 -5.47 24.51
CA VAL A 51 3.48 -6.88 24.14
C VAL A 51 4.89 -7.30 24.54
N ASN A 52 5.04 -8.52 25.03
CA ASN A 52 6.32 -9.07 25.46
C ASN A 52 6.63 -10.35 24.68
N TYR A 53 7.83 -10.42 24.11
CA TYR A 53 8.30 -11.58 23.37
C TYR A 53 9.55 -12.17 24.03
N PRO A 54 9.63 -13.49 24.18
CA PRO A 54 10.82 -14.15 24.73
C PRO A 54 12.02 -14.05 23.77
N ALA A 55 13.21 -14.32 24.31
CA ALA A 55 14.41 -14.46 23.49
C ALA A 55 14.23 -15.56 22.43
N GLY A 56 14.82 -15.36 21.26
CA GLY A 56 14.74 -16.24 20.09
C GLY A 56 13.54 -15.98 19.18
N THR A 57 12.62 -15.07 19.57
CA THR A 57 11.49 -14.69 18.72
C THR A 57 11.98 -14.02 17.43
N ASP A 58 11.36 -14.38 16.32
CA ASP A 58 11.64 -13.82 15.01
C ASP A 58 10.96 -12.45 14.81
N ALA A 59 11.65 -11.49 14.20
CA ALA A 59 11.09 -10.16 13.96
C ALA A 59 9.86 -10.19 13.04
N ALA A 60 9.84 -11.05 12.01
CA ALA A 60 8.67 -11.18 11.15
C ALA A 60 7.48 -11.77 11.91
N GLN A 61 7.73 -12.62 12.93
CA GLN A 61 6.68 -13.10 13.83
C GLN A 61 6.08 -11.95 14.65
N VAL A 62 6.92 -11.09 15.24
CA VAL A 62 6.42 -9.91 15.99
C VAL A 62 5.54 -9.02 15.12
N VAL A 63 5.95 -8.74 13.87
CA VAL A 63 5.15 -7.93 12.94
C VAL A 63 3.82 -8.61 12.62
N ARG A 64 3.81 -9.93 12.37
CA ARG A 64 2.56 -10.70 12.13
C ARG A 64 1.60 -10.60 13.31
N ASP A 65 2.11 -10.76 14.53
CA ASP A 65 1.30 -10.72 15.75
C ASP A 65 0.71 -9.31 15.96
N VAL A 66 1.52 -8.25 15.80
CA VAL A 66 1.06 -6.85 15.93
C VAL A 66 0.03 -6.49 14.86
N CYS A 67 0.22 -6.92 13.60
CA CYS A 67 -0.80 -6.74 12.56
C CYS A 67 -2.10 -7.46 12.92
N SER A 68 -2.02 -8.68 13.48
CA SER A 68 -3.19 -9.43 13.92
C SER A 68 -3.95 -8.72 15.04
N TYR A 69 -3.23 -8.16 16.03
CA TYR A 69 -3.84 -7.36 17.11
C TYR A 69 -4.59 -6.14 16.58
N ALA A 70 -4.02 -5.45 15.59
CA ALA A 70 -4.63 -4.29 14.96
C ALA A 70 -5.71 -4.65 13.91
N ALA A 71 -6.04 -5.94 13.76
CA ALA A 71 -6.96 -6.46 12.74
C ALA A 71 -6.56 -6.07 11.31
N ILE A 72 -5.25 -6.00 11.04
CA ILE A 72 -4.69 -5.65 9.74
C ILE A 72 -4.37 -6.93 8.98
N PRO A 73 -4.96 -7.11 7.80
CA PRO A 73 -4.64 -8.24 6.93
C PRO A 73 -3.18 -8.20 6.51
N ILE A 74 -2.57 -9.37 6.37
CA ILE A 74 -1.19 -9.49 5.95
C ILE A 74 -1.16 -9.74 4.44
N GLY A 75 -0.45 -8.88 3.70
CA GLY A 75 -0.17 -9.08 2.28
C GLY A 75 1.10 -9.93 2.12
N ARG A 76 2.25 -9.37 2.48
CA ARG A 76 3.54 -10.07 2.46
C ARG A 76 4.44 -9.60 3.60
N ILE A 77 4.99 -10.55 4.34
CA ILE A 77 5.97 -10.29 5.38
C ILE A 77 7.17 -11.20 5.08
N ASP A 78 8.26 -10.58 4.64
CA ASP A 78 9.52 -11.26 4.36
C ASP A 78 10.12 -11.81 5.67
N ASP A 79 10.80 -12.94 5.57
CA ASP A 79 11.65 -13.43 6.64
C ASP A 79 12.90 -12.54 6.72
N THR A 80 13.10 -11.90 7.87
CA THR A 80 14.22 -10.99 8.07
C THR A 80 15.50 -11.69 8.50
N GLY A 81 15.40 -12.95 8.96
CA GLY A 81 16.50 -13.66 9.62
C GLY A 81 16.96 -12.99 10.93
N TYR A 82 16.19 -12.03 11.47
CA TYR A 82 16.49 -11.36 12.72
C TYR A 82 15.72 -12.02 13.87
N LYS A 83 16.46 -12.54 14.85
CA LYS A 83 15.90 -13.06 16.09
C LYS A 83 16.39 -12.24 17.27
N PHE A 84 15.49 -11.91 18.19
CA PHE A 84 15.83 -11.16 19.39
C PHE A 84 16.70 -12.00 20.33
N GLU A 85 17.89 -11.54 20.70
CA GLU A 85 18.81 -12.29 21.59
C GLU A 85 18.32 -12.37 23.04
N LYS A 86 17.45 -11.45 23.44
CA LYS A 86 16.89 -11.32 24.78
C LYS A 86 15.38 -11.13 24.68
N SER A 87 14.66 -11.37 25.77
CA SER A 87 13.26 -10.97 25.85
C SER A 87 13.12 -9.46 25.67
N TYR A 88 12.11 -9.04 24.92
CA TYR A 88 11.86 -7.63 24.66
C TYR A 88 10.38 -7.31 24.83
N THR A 89 10.13 -6.22 25.56
CA THR A 89 8.79 -5.65 25.73
C THR A 89 8.67 -4.44 24.83
N PHE A 90 7.66 -4.43 23.96
CA PHE A 90 7.34 -3.32 23.10
C PHE A 90 6.10 -2.58 23.63
N PRO A 91 6.26 -1.38 24.18
CA PRO A 91 5.15 -0.46 24.45
C PRO A 91 4.94 0.49 23.27
N GLY A 92 3.69 0.78 22.90
CA GLY A 92 3.42 1.74 21.84
C GLY A 92 2.14 1.43 21.09
N THR A 93 1.83 2.26 20.09
CA THR A 93 0.82 1.88 19.10
C THR A 93 1.36 0.73 18.22
N PRO A 94 0.50 -0.06 17.54
CA PRO A 94 0.95 -1.04 16.56
C PRO A 94 1.99 -0.48 15.58
N TYR A 95 1.79 0.77 15.13
CA TYR A 95 2.72 1.48 14.26
C TYR A 95 4.10 1.67 14.91
N ASP A 96 4.15 2.15 16.16
CA ASP A 96 5.40 2.39 16.88
C ASP A 96 6.18 1.09 17.10
N ILE A 97 5.47 0.03 17.49
CA ILE A 97 6.06 -1.29 17.72
C ILE A 97 6.70 -1.82 16.43
N ILE A 98 5.98 -1.75 15.31
CA ILE A 98 6.50 -2.17 14.00
C ILE A 98 7.70 -1.32 13.60
N LEU A 99 7.67 -0.01 13.81
CA LEU A 99 8.82 0.88 13.56
C LEU A 99 10.04 0.50 14.39
N ASP A 100 9.85 0.11 15.65
CA ASP A 100 10.95 -0.34 16.49
C ASP A 100 11.54 -1.67 16.00
N VAL A 101 10.69 -2.63 15.60
CA VAL A 101 11.15 -3.88 14.98
C VAL A 101 11.94 -3.61 13.69
N ILE A 102 11.49 -2.68 12.85
CA ILE A 102 12.23 -2.25 11.65
C ILE A 102 13.62 -1.72 12.02
N LYS A 103 13.72 -0.89 13.06
CA LYS A 103 15.02 -0.35 13.52
C LYS A 103 15.98 -1.45 13.92
N PHE A 104 15.51 -2.52 14.59
CA PHE A 104 16.35 -3.67 14.91
C PHE A 104 16.85 -4.39 13.66
N CYS A 105 15.95 -4.69 12.73
CA CYS A 105 16.28 -5.38 11.47
C CYS A 105 17.30 -4.57 10.64
N ASN A 106 17.02 -3.28 10.44
CA ASN A 106 17.88 -2.39 9.66
C ASN A 106 19.17 -2.05 10.40
N GLY A 107 19.15 -2.01 11.73
CA GLY A 107 20.33 -1.88 12.57
C GLY A 107 21.34 -3.00 12.32
N LYS A 108 20.88 -4.27 12.33
CA LYS A 108 21.72 -5.43 12.01
C LYS A 108 22.28 -5.36 10.58
N LEU A 109 21.44 -5.06 9.59
CA LEU A 109 21.88 -4.90 8.19
C LEU A 109 22.96 -3.81 8.04
N ARG A 110 22.84 -2.69 8.77
CA ARG A 110 23.85 -1.63 8.75
C ARG A 110 25.14 -2.03 9.46
N GLN A 111 25.08 -2.93 10.45
CA GLN A 111 26.28 -3.47 11.12
C GLN A 111 27.09 -4.37 10.18
N GLU A 112 26.41 -5.19 9.36
CA GLU A 112 27.06 -6.03 8.33
C GLU A 112 27.79 -5.20 7.26
N LEU A 113 27.47 -3.91 7.12
CA LEU A 113 28.10 -2.98 6.18
C LEU A 113 29.20 -2.11 6.83
N GLN A 114 29.59 -2.38 8.07
CA GLN A 114 30.60 -1.57 8.78
C GLN A 114 31.96 -1.53 8.08
N ASP A 115 32.34 -2.61 7.39
CA ASP A 115 33.60 -2.70 6.65
C ASP A 115 33.61 -1.89 5.34
N MET A 116 32.47 -1.29 4.95
CA MET A 116 32.33 -0.47 3.74
C MET A 116 31.71 0.91 4.05
N PRO A 117 32.39 1.78 4.82
CA PRO A 117 31.81 3.02 5.35
C PRO A 117 31.32 4.00 4.28
N TYR A 118 31.99 4.06 3.12
CA TYR A 118 31.57 4.90 1.99
C TYR A 118 30.28 4.42 1.31
N LEU A 119 30.08 3.09 1.26
CA LEU A 119 28.88 2.51 0.67
C LEU A 119 27.74 2.41 1.69
N ARG A 120 28.02 2.44 2.99
CA ARG A 120 27.03 2.30 4.05
C ARG A 120 25.88 3.29 3.91
N LYS A 121 26.15 4.58 3.71
CA LYS A 121 25.11 5.62 3.58
C LYS A 121 24.29 5.50 2.28
N MET A 122 24.91 5.02 1.21
CA MET A 122 24.26 4.77 -0.08
C MET A 122 23.39 3.51 0.00
N LEU A 123 23.96 2.39 0.46
CA LEU A 123 23.29 1.08 0.54
C LEU A 123 22.26 0.98 1.66
N SER A 124 22.36 1.82 2.70
CA SER A 124 21.33 1.93 3.74
C SER A 124 20.16 2.83 3.33
N SER A 125 20.20 3.44 2.13
CA SER A 125 19.04 4.20 1.67
C SER A 125 17.94 3.23 1.25
N VAL A 126 16.70 3.62 1.51
CA VAL A 126 15.51 2.89 1.11
C VAL A 126 15.53 2.65 -0.41
N GLU A 127 15.97 3.65 -1.19
CA GLU A 127 16.07 3.63 -2.66
C GLU A 127 16.99 2.54 -3.23
N PHE A 128 18.04 2.15 -2.51
CA PHE A 128 18.94 1.06 -2.94
C PHE A 128 18.46 -0.33 -2.51
N GLY A 129 17.24 -0.44 -1.97
CA GLY A 129 16.52 -1.70 -1.91
C GLY A 129 16.95 -2.67 -0.81
N ARG A 130 17.77 -2.25 0.16
CA ARG A 130 18.35 -3.19 1.15
C ARG A 130 17.70 -3.17 2.53
N GLU A 131 17.10 -2.07 2.94
CA GLU A 131 16.47 -1.95 4.26
C GLU A 131 15.04 -2.48 4.23
N TYR A 132 14.61 -3.09 5.34
CA TYR A 132 13.22 -3.45 5.51
C TYR A 132 12.37 -2.19 5.70
N VAL A 133 11.22 -2.17 5.05
CA VAL A 133 10.19 -1.15 5.18
C VAL A 133 8.87 -1.80 5.53
N PHE A 134 8.02 -1.04 6.22
CA PHE A 134 6.62 -1.42 6.42
C PHE A 134 5.72 -0.45 5.68
N THR A 135 4.86 -0.96 4.82
CA THR A 135 3.84 -0.19 4.10
C THR A 135 2.47 -0.85 4.26
N ILE A 136 1.42 -0.04 4.16
CA ILE A 136 0.05 -0.52 4.02
C ILE A 136 -0.38 -0.24 2.59
N GLU A 137 -0.70 -1.29 1.85
CA GLU A 137 -1.10 -1.20 0.44
C GLU A 137 -2.35 -2.08 0.23
N ASN A 138 -3.38 -1.55 -0.42
CA ASN A 138 -4.72 -2.18 -0.46
C ASN A 138 -5.22 -2.65 0.91
N ASN A 139 -4.89 -1.87 1.96
CA ASN A 139 -5.20 -2.15 3.36
C ASN A 139 -4.61 -3.44 3.90
N MET A 140 -3.57 -3.95 3.26
CA MET A 140 -2.79 -5.10 3.72
C MET A 140 -1.40 -4.63 4.15
N ALA A 141 -0.88 -5.26 5.19
CA ALA A 141 0.45 -5.04 5.70
C ALA A 141 1.52 -5.69 4.82
N TYR A 142 2.53 -4.90 4.47
CA TYR A 142 3.73 -5.35 3.79
C TYR A 142 4.92 -5.02 4.66
N PHE A 143 5.71 -6.04 5.01
CA PHE A 143 7.01 -5.89 5.65
C PHE A 143 8.05 -6.56 4.77
N VAL A 144 8.70 -5.77 3.93
CA VAL A 144 9.51 -6.28 2.82
C VAL A 144 10.84 -5.55 2.73
N ARG A 145 11.81 -6.18 2.06
CA ARG A 145 13.13 -5.57 1.83
C ARG A 145 13.11 -4.62 0.64
N GLY A 146 13.51 -3.36 0.87
CA GLY A 146 13.74 -2.32 -0.15
C GLY A 146 12.61 -1.30 -0.32
N ALA A 147 12.89 -0.19 -1.02
CA ALA A 147 11.98 0.94 -1.20
C ALA A 147 10.63 0.64 -1.82
N LYS A 148 10.50 -0.43 -2.59
CA LYS A 148 9.38 -0.60 -3.49
C LYS A 148 9.22 -2.09 -3.70
N MET A 149 8.02 -2.62 -3.46
CA MET A 149 7.46 -3.44 -4.53
C MET A 149 7.62 -2.59 -5.79
N ILE A 150 8.56 -2.95 -6.66
CA ILE A 150 8.75 -2.27 -7.94
C ILE A 150 7.45 -2.51 -8.67
N TYR A 151 6.51 -1.59 -8.51
CA TYR A 151 5.41 -1.49 -9.42
C TYR A 151 6.04 -1.14 -10.75
N GLU A 152 6.14 -2.12 -11.65
CA GLU A 152 6.31 -1.84 -13.05
C GLU A 152 5.30 -0.74 -13.40
N ALA A 153 5.80 0.34 -14.00
CA ALA A 153 4.96 1.48 -14.31
C ALA A 153 3.87 1.01 -15.28
N GLU A 154 2.61 1.29 -14.93
CA GLU A 154 1.51 0.96 -15.84
C GLU A 154 1.53 1.94 -17.00
N VAL A 155 1.63 1.41 -18.21
CA VAL A 155 1.57 2.21 -19.43
C VAL A 155 0.10 2.41 -19.81
N LEU A 156 -0.33 3.66 -19.84
CA LEU A 156 -1.67 4.09 -20.22
C LEU A 156 -1.60 4.86 -21.55
N GLU A 157 -2.07 4.21 -22.60
CA GLU A 157 -2.20 4.72 -23.96
C GLU A 157 -3.50 4.18 -24.58
N SER A 158 -3.87 4.64 -25.78
CA SER A 158 -5.13 4.23 -26.43
C SER A 158 -5.27 2.70 -26.49
N ASP A 159 -4.21 2.00 -26.89
CA ASP A 159 -4.20 0.55 -27.06
C ASP A 159 -4.23 -0.21 -25.72
N THR A 160 -3.78 0.43 -24.64
CA THR A 160 -3.86 -0.11 -23.29
C THR A 160 -5.08 0.44 -22.54
N GLY A 161 -6.06 1.02 -23.23
CA GLY A 161 -7.34 1.39 -22.63
C GLY A 161 -7.33 2.71 -21.88
N LEU A 162 -6.45 3.65 -22.22
CA LEU A 162 -6.61 5.06 -21.85
C LEU A 162 -7.88 5.61 -22.53
N LEU A 163 -8.79 6.18 -21.75
CA LEU A 163 -10.08 6.69 -22.23
C LEU A 163 -10.13 8.21 -22.27
N ASP A 164 -9.61 8.88 -21.25
CA ASP A 164 -9.63 10.36 -21.18
C ASP A 164 -8.46 10.92 -20.37
N VAL A 165 -8.06 12.14 -20.73
CA VAL A 165 -7.02 12.94 -20.08
C VAL A 165 -7.50 14.38 -19.98
N SER A 166 -7.55 14.91 -18.76
CA SER A 166 -7.92 16.29 -18.46
C SER A 166 -7.02 16.91 -17.40
N LYS A 167 -6.81 18.24 -17.48
CA LYS A 167 -6.03 18.98 -16.48
C LYS A 167 -6.95 19.47 -15.37
N VAL A 168 -6.54 19.28 -14.12
CA VAL A 168 -7.24 19.80 -12.94
C VAL A 168 -6.68 21.18 -12.63
N LYS A 169 -7.55 22.18 -12.40
CA LYS A 169 -7.13 23.49 -11.90
C LYS A 169 -6.69 23.34 -10.44
N SER A 170 -5.41 23.56 -10.15
CA SER A 170 -4.88 23.57 -8.79
C SER A 170 -3.86 24.71 -8.67
N GLU A 171 -3.86 25.40 -7.52
CA GLU A 171 -3.03 26.59 -7.28
C GLU A 171 -1.55 26.25 -7.04
N ASP A 172 -1.25 25.02 -6.60
CA ASP A 172 0.10 24.65 -6.12
C ASP A 172 0.87 23.65 -6.99
N LYS A 173 0.20 22.81 -7.81
CA LYS A 173 0.85 21.82 -8.69
C LYS A 173 0.00 21.46 -9.91
N ASP A 174 0.65 21.15 -11.03
CA ASP A 174 0.00 20.53 -12.17
C ASP A 174 -0.53 19.14 -11.77
N LYS A 175 -1.87 19.02 -11.73
CA LYS A 175 -2.59 17.76 -11.50
C LYS A 175 -3.36 17.39 -12.75
N PHE A 176 -3.36 16.12 -13.09
CA PHE A 176 -4.11 15.60 -14.23
C PHE A 176 -5.08 14.51 -13.78
N LYS A 177 -6.30 14.56 -14.29
CA LYS A 177 -7.31 13.51 -14.11
C LYS A 177 -7.31 12.64 -15.37
N ILE A 178 -7.17 11.35 -15.14
CA ILE A 178 -7.08 10.33 -16.17
C ILE A 178 -8.21 9.34 -15.96
N ARG A 179 -8.85 8.91 -17.04
CA ARG A 179 -9.79 7.78 -17.04
C ARG A 179 -9.25 6.69 -17.94
N ALA A 180 -9.24 5.46 -17.47
CA ALA A 180 -8.82 4.29 -18.23
C ALA A 180 -9.77 3.11 -17.97
N LEU A 181 -9.70 2.08 -18.82
CA LEU A 181 -10.28 0.77 -18.52
C LEU A 181 -9.85 0.29 -17.14
N LEU A 182 -10.62 -0.61 -16.51
CA LEU A 182 -10.36 -1.06 -15.14
C LEU A 182 -8.90 -1.55 -14.98
N ARG A 183 -8.13 -0.84 -14.18
CA ARG A 183 -6.75 -1.18 -13.79
C ARG A 183 -6.68 -1.50 -12.30
N TRP A 184 -6.93 -2.75 -11.93
CA TRP A 184 -7.06 -3.17 -10.53
C TRP A 184 -5.75 -3.02 -9.71
N ARG A 185 -4.59 -2.94 -10.38
CA ARG A 185 -3.28 -2.72 -9.74
C ARG A 185 -2.93 -1.26 -9.51
N ILE A 186 -3.78 -0.30 -9.86
CA ILE A 186 -3.52 1.13 -9.63
C ILE A 186 -3.75 1.45 -8.16
N GLN A 187 -2.79 2.14 -7.56
CA GLN A 187 -2.82 2.57 -6.17
C GLN A 187 -2.11 3.91 -6.03
N VAL A 188 -2.34 4.62 -4.92
CA VAL A 188 -1.60 5.84 -4.58
C VAL A 188 -0.10 5.55 -4.48
N GLY A 189 0.72 6.42 -5.06
CA GLY A 189 2.18 6.29 -5.11
C GLY A 189 2.72 5.40 -6.23
N LYS A 190 1.86 4.66 -6.96
CA LYS A 190 2.29 3.86 -8.10
C LYS A 190 2.71 4.77 -9.28
N PRO A 191 3.88 4.55 -9.90
CA PRO A 191 4.24 5.25 -11.13
C PRO A 191 3.37 4.77 -12.29
N VAL A 192 2.98 5.69 -13.16
CA VAL A 192 2.27 5.43 -14.41
C VAL A 192 2.94 6.19 -15.53
N VAL A 193 2.99 5.60 -16.72
CA VAL A 193 3.45 6.25 -17.93
C VAL A 193 2.23 6.56 -18.77
N ILE A 194 1.97 7.83 -19.01
CA ILE A 194 0.84 8.28 -19.83
C ILE A 194 1.39 8.63 -21.19
N LYS A 195 0.79 8.06 -22.24
CA LYS A 195 1.08 8.41 -23.63
C LYS A 195 -0.20 8.81 -24.33
N SER A 196 -0.35 10.11 -24.54
CA SER A 196 -1.46 10.68 -25.28
C SER A 196 -1.01 11.96 -25.99
N VAL A 197 -1.81 12.41 -26.95
CA VAL A 197 -1.56 13.69 -27.63
C VAL A 197 -1.58 14.89 -26.64
N LYS A 198 -2.35 14.78 -25.55
CA LYS A 198 -2.54 15.86 -24.56
C LYS A 198 -1.52 15.85 -23.42
N LEU A 199 -0.94 14.69 -23.14
CA LEU A 199 -0.07 14.45 -21.99
C LEU A 199 0.84 13.25 -22.29
N ASP A 200 2.14 13.45 -22.18
CA ASP A 200 3.16 12.43 -22.35
C ASP A 200 4.19 12.55 -21.22
N GLY A 201 4.45 11.46 -20.51
CA GLY A 201 5.43 11.42 -19.45
C GLY A 201 5.14 10.39 -18.37
N GLN A 202 6.02 10.36 -17.37
CA GLN A 202 5.86 9.54 -16.18
C GLN A 202 5.31 10.39 -15.04
N PHE A 203 4.32 9.86 -14.34
CA PHE A 203 3.64 10.52 -13.23
C PHE A 203 3.45 9.55 -12.06
N ASN A 204 3.18 10.07 -10.88
CA ASN A 204 2.78 9.29 -9.71
C ASN A 204 1.29 9.50 -9.42
N VAL A 205 0.60 8.40 -9.11
CA VAL A 205 -0.82 8.44 -8.73
C VAL A 205 -0.97 9.09 -7.35
N SER A 206 -1.74 10.17 -7.25
CA SER A 206 -2.06 10.82 -5.98
C SER A 206 -3.42 10.38 -5.40
N ALA A 207 -4.36 10.00 -6.25
CA ALA A 207 -5.66 9.47 -5.87
C ALA A 207 -6.20 8.56 -6.97
N TYR A 208 -7.07 7.61 -6.63
CA TYR A 208 -7.72 6.74 -7.61
C TYR A 208 -9.11 6.31 -7.17
N LYS A 209 -9.92 5.87 -8.13
CA LYS A 209 -11.26 5.31 -7.92
C LYS A 209 -11.54 4.23 -8.97
N HIS A 210 -11.83 3.01 -8.52
CA HIS A 210 -12.40 1.97 -9.37
C HIS A 210 -13.92 2.10 -9.40
N VAL A 211 -14.52 1.99 -10.59
CA VAL A 211 -15.96 2.10 -10.77
C VAL A 211 -16.47 0.88 -11.53
N CYS A 212 -17.55 0.31 -11.02
CA CYS A 212 -18.36 -0.73 -11.65
C CYS A 212 -19.81 -0.21 -11.65
N LYS A 213 -20.37 0.08 -12.82
CA LYS A 213 -21.74 0.58 -12.96
C LYS A 213 -22.40 -0.06 -14.17
N GLY A 214 -23.26 -1.06 -13.94
CA GLY A 214 -23.84 -1.85 -15.02
C GLY A 214 -22.74 -2.60 -15.78
N GLU A 215 -22.62 -2.31 -17.08
CA GLU A 215 -21.58 -2.88 -17.95
C GLU A 215 -20.32 -2.02 -18.04
N GLU A 216 -20.28 -0.87 -17.36
CA GLU A 216 -19.11 0.02 -17.35
C GLU A 216 -18.16 -0.32 -16.19
N TYR A 217 -16.90 -0.63 -16.53
CA TYR A 217 -15.82 -0.88 -15.58
C TYR A 217 -14.61 -0.03 -15.93
N TYR A 218 -14.20 0.87 -15.04
CA TYR A 218 -13.11 1.80 -15.32
C TYR A 218 -12.38 2.23 -14.05
N THR A 219 -11.15 2.74 -14.22
CA THR A 219 -10.39 3.41 -13.16
C THR A 219 -10.26 4.90 -13.49
N GLU A 220 -10.62 5.75 -12.54
CA GLU A 220 -10.22 7.16 -12.53
C GLU A 220 -8.98 7.32 -11.66
N LEU A 221 -8.02 8.11 -12.11
CA LEU A 221 -6.80 8.42 -11.39
C LEU A 221 -6.49 9.91 -11.46
N GLU A 222 -6.03 10.46 -10.34
CA GLU A 222 -5.36 11.75 -10.29
C GLU A 222 -3.87 11.51 -10.23
N VAL A 223 -3.11 12.22 -11.05
CA VAL A 223 -1.65 12.07 -11.15
C VAL A 223 -0.95 13.41 -11.01
N ILE A 224 0.26 13.33 -10.47
CA ILE A 224 1.20 14.44 -10.30
C ILE A 224 2.56 14.07 -10.92
N PRO A 225 3.30 15.03 -11.48
CA PRO A 225 4.68 14.82 -11.93
C PRO A 225 5.59 14.28 -10.82
#